data_AF-A0AAV8XA86-F1
#
_entry.id   AF-A0AAV8XA86-F1
#
_cell.length_a   1.000
_cell.length_b   1.000
_cell.length_c   1.000
_cell.angle_alpha   90.00
_cell.angle_beta   90.00
_cell.angle_gamma   90.00
#
_symmetry.space_group_name_H-M   'P 1'
#
loop_
_entity.id
_entity.type
_entity.pdbx_description
1 polymer ?
#
loop_
_entity_poly.entity_id
_entity_poly.type
_entity_poly.pdbx_seq_one_letter_code
_entity_poly.pdbx_strand_id
1 'polypeptide(L)'
;MDPFIMYDYFDILKETINHLNLHNTPERIWNLDESSLCIDLRKTKVVGAVNKPSSRTISTPAFLMCNAAGGKPPPLIVYKGVNVWDQRMAHEGKGYPGTVYAATKNGWMETEVFTNYFLKTILRTIGEQRPVLITQTSVTYDGHSTHISLALIERAIQENITILKLPPHTSHLLQPLDLAVFKPFKTKWDFHGIGSM
;
A
#
# COMPACT_ATOMS: atom_id res chain seq x y z
N MET A 1 4.74 15.83 -16.21
CA MET A 1 3.61 14.90 -16.37
C MET A 1 2.74 15.41 -17.48
N ASP A 2 2.29 14.55 -18.37
CA ASP A 2 1.35 14.94 -19.42
C ASP A 2 -0.06 15.13 -18.81
N PRO A 3 -0.65 16.34 -18.86
CA PRO A 3 -2.02 16.57 -18.39
C PRO A 3 -3.04 15.66 -19.06
N PHE A 4 -2.82 15.21 -20.30
CA PHE A 4 -3.76 14.35 -21.02
C PHE A 4 -3.93 12.98 -20.33
N ILE A 5 -2.84 12.36 -19.87
CA ILE A 5 -2.88 11.08 -19.14
C ILE A 5 -3.68 11.20 -17.84
N MET A 6 -3.60 12.36 -17.19
CA MET A 6 -4.34 12.67 -15.98
C MET A 6 -5.85 12.76 -16.23
N TYR A 7 -6.24 13.50 -17.26
CA TYR A 7 -7.65 13.65 -17.62
C TYR A 7 -8.25 12.33 -18.09
N ASP A 8 -7.54 11.58 -18.94
CA ASP A 8 -7.96 10.26 -19.40
C ASP A 8 -8.22 9.30 -18.23
N TYR A 9 -7.35 9.32 -17.22
CA TYR A 9 -7.56 8.51 -16.01
C TYR A 9 -8.82 8.90 -15.26
N PHE A 10 -9.07 10.20 -15.06
CA PHE A 10 -10.27 10.66 -14.36
C PHE A 10 -11.55 10.37 -15.15
N ASP A 11 -11.49 10.43 -16.48
CA ASP A 11 -12.60 10.05 -17.34
C ASP A 11 -12.91 8.56 -17.20
N ILE A 12 -11.90 7.69 -17.26
CA ILE A 12 -12.06 6.23 -17.03
C ILE A 12 -12.58 5.96 -15.62
N LEU A 13 -12.06 6.64 -14.60
CA LEU A 13 -12.50 6.49 -13.21
C LEU A 13 -13.99 6.87 -13.08
N LYS A 14 -14.39 7.99 -13.68
CA LYS A 14 -15.78 8.47 -13.68
C LYS A 14 -16.70 7.49 -14.42
N GLU A 15 -16.31 7.02 -15.59
CA GLU A 15 -17.06 6.00 -16.34
C GLU A 15 -17.22 4.71 -15.55
N THR A 16 -16.15 4.25 -14.88
CA THR A 16 -16.18 3.05 -14.05
C THR A 16 -17.12 3.21 -12.86
N ILE A 17 -17.07 4.36 -12.17
CA ILE A 17 -17.99 4.67 -11.05
C ILE A 17 -19.45 4.70 -11.54
N ASN A 18 -19.72 5.30 -12.70
CA ASN A 18 -21.05 5.32 -13.30
C ASN A 18 -21.54 3.89 -13.63
N HIS A 19 -20.71 3.12 -14.32
CA HIS A 19 -21.03 1.76 -14.74
C HIS A 19 -21.31 0.83 -13.56
N LEU A 20 -20.56 0.98 -12.47
CA LEU A 20 -20.72 0.21 -11.24
C LEU A 20 -21.76 0.81 -10.26
N ASN A 21 -22.37 1.95 -10.60
CA ASN A 21 -23.32 2.69 -9.75
C ASN A 21 -22.79 3.04 -8.35
N LEU A 22 -21.53 3.47 -8.25
CA LEU A 22 -20.85 3.66 -6.96
C LEU A 22 -20.95 5.07 -6.34
N HIS A 23 -21.69 5.99 -6.96
CA HIS A 23 -21.77 7.40 -6.54
C HIS A 23 -22.10 7.62 -5.06
N ASN A 24 -22.99 6.79 -4.51
CA ASN A 24 -23.48 6.91 -3.14
C ASN A 24 -22.98 5.78 -2.22
N THR A 25 -21.95 5.05 -2.63
CA THR A 25 -21.39 3.92 -1.86
C THR A 25 -19.88 4.09 -1.63
N PRO A 26 -19.46 5.15 -0.90
CA PRO A 26 -18.04 5.43 -0.64
C PRO A 26 -17.32 4.29 0.09
N GLU A 27 -18.05 3.43 0.80
CA GLU A 27 -17.50 2.25 1.45
C GLU A 27 -16.99 1.17 0.47
N ARG A 28 -17.41 1.24 -0.80
CA ARG A 28 -17.06 0.29 -1.87
C ARG A 28 -15.97 0.80 -2.80
N ILE A 29 -15.52 2.04 -2.63
CA ILE A 29 -14.43 2.64 -3.40
C ILE A 29 -13.19 2.64 -2.52
N TRP A 30 -12.22 1.81 -2.87
CA TRP A 30 -10.99 1.64 -2.13
C TRP A 30 -9.80 2.21 -2.90
N ASN A 31 -8.84 2.75 -2.17
CA ASN A 31 -7.52 3.09 -2.69
C ASN A 31 -6.48 2.27 -1.93
N LEU A 32 -5.53 1.70 -2.67
CA LEU A 32 -4.47 0.86 -2.15
C LEU A 32 -3.13 1.32 -2.71
N ASP A 33 -2.14 1.43 -1.83
CA ASP A 33 -0.80 1.87 -2.21
C ASP A 33 0.29 1.37 -1.24
N GLU A 34 1.53 1.41 -1.71
CA GLU A 34 2.74 1.04 -0.98
C GLU A 34 3.46 2.28 -0.43
N SER A 35 3.89 2.24 0.82
CA SER A 35 4.77 3.25 1.40
C SER A 35 5.94 2.61 2.11
N SER A 36 7.14 3.14 1.89
CA SER A 36 8.32 2.73 2.67
C SER A 36 8.28 3.38 4.06
N LEU A 37 8.38 2.55 5.11
CA LEU A 37 8.45 2.97 6.51
C LEU A 37 9.87 2.80 7.02
N CYS A 38 10.39 3.82 7.72
CA CYS A 38 11.71 3.74 8.33
C CYS A 38 11.65 2.87 9.60
N ILE A 39 12.47 1.83 9.68
CA ILE A 39 12.57 0.99 10.90
C ILE A 39 13.45 1.68 11.94
N ASP A 40 14.47 2.43 11.49
CA ASP A 40 15.32 3.22 12.38
C ASP A 40 14.66 4.58 12.66
N LEU A 41 13.93 4.65 13.76
CA LEU A 41 13.21 5.86 14.16
C LEU A 41 14.13 6.94 14.74
N ARG A 42 15.44 6.68 14.87
CA ARG A 42 16.41 7.68 15.30
C ARG A 42 16.80 8.51 14.10
N LYS A 43 16.39 9.78 14.07
CA LYS A 43 16.94 10.79 13.15
C LYS A 43 18.44 10.90 13.40
N THR A 44 19.24 10.15 12.65
CA THR A 44 20.69 10.16 12.81
C THR A 44 21.27 10.94 11.65
N LYS A 45 21.94 12.05 11.94
CA LYS A 45 22.79 12.71 10.96
C LYS A 45 23.90 11.74 10.61
N VAL A 46 23.96 11.32 9.36
CA VAL A 46 25.04 10.46 8.87
C VAL A 46 26.20 11.36 8.46
N VAL A 47 27.36 11.20 9.11
CA VAL A 47 28.60 11.86 8.71
C VAL A 47 29.38 10.87 7.86
N GLY A 48 29.52 11.17 6.56
CA GLY A 48 30.26 10.36 5.60
C GLY A 48 31.42 11.16 4.99
N ALA A 49 32.37 10.45 4.37
CA ALA A 49 33.40 11.09 3.58
C ALA A 49 32.77 11.85 2.39
N VAL A 50 33.32 13.01 2.04
CA VAL A 50 32.90 13.78 0.86
C VAL A 50 32.88 12.87 -0.36
N ASN A 51 31.77 12.89 -1.12
CA ASN A 51 31.53 12.06 -2.31
C ASN A 51 31.43 10.54 -2.09
N LYS A 52 31.21 10.05 -0.86
CA LYS A 52 30.84 8.65 -0.64
C LYS A 52 29.38 8.51 -0.22
N PRO A 53 28.62 7.56 -0.82
CA PRO A 53 27.26 7.29 -0.39
C PRO A 53 27.28 6.81 1.06
N SER A 54 26.53 7.48 1.92
CA SER A 54 26.36 7.10 3.31
C SER A 54 24.86 7.09 3.61
N SER A 55 24.30 5.89 3.71
CA SER A 55 22.89 5.67 4.03
C SER A 55 22.79 4.61 5.10
N ARG A 56 22.13 4.94 6.22
CA ARG A 56 21.70 3.98 7.24
C ARG A 56 20.18 3.86 7.27
N THR A 57 19.48 4.27 6.21
CA THR A 57 18.02 4.19 6.17
C THR A 57 17.62 2.77 5.87
N ILE A 58 17.30 2.00 6.91
CA ILE A 58 16.63 0.71 6.77
C ILE A 58 15.14 1.00 6.69
N SER A 59 14.58 0.91 5.48
CA SER A 59 13.15 1.04 5.25
C SER A 59 12.53 -0.31 4.91
N THR A 60 11.28 -0.49 5.32
CA THR A 60 10.47 -1.66 5.04
C THR A 60 9.24 -1.22 4.26
N PRO A 61 8.88 -1.88 3.17
CA PRO A 61 7.64 -1.56 2.47
C PRO A 61 6.43 -1.98 3.30
N ALA A 62 5.45 -1.09 3.34
CA ALA A 62 4.16 -1.29 3.97
C ALA A 62 3.04 -0.99 2.99
N PHE A 63 2.08 -1.89 2.92
CA PHE A 63 0.87 -1.73 2.14
C PHE A 63 -0.26 -1.22 3.02
N LEU A 64 -0.88 -0.15 2.54
CA LEU A 64 -2.01 0.46 3.19
C LEU A 64 -3.14 0.58 2.18
N MET A 65 -4.35 0.45 2.69
CA MET A 65 -5.56 0.56 1.90
C MET A 65 -6.61 1.28 2.74
N CYS A 66 -7.46 2.06 2.09
CA CYS A 66 -8.61 2.68 2.74
C CYS A 66 -9.74 2.86 1.74
N ASN A 67 -10.98 2.82 2.23
CA ASN A 67 -12.12 3.25 1.42
C ASN A 67 -12.46 4.73 1.64
N ALA A 68 -13.27 5.28 0.74
CA ALA A 68 -13.71 6.67 0.81
C ALA A 68 -14.61 6.96 2.04
N ALA A 69 -15.19 5.93 2.66
CA ALA A 69 -15.91 6.05 3.94
C ALA A 69 -14.99 6.01 5.18
N GLY A 70 -13.69 5.80 5.01
CA GLY A 70 -12.70 5.74 6.10
C GLY A 70 -12.47 4.35 6.70
N GLY A 71 -13.03 3.28 6.15
CA GLY A 71 -12.68 1.89 6.47
C GLY A 71 -11.23 1.58 6.07
N LYS A 72 -10.53 0.78 6.88
CA LYS A 72 -9.10 0.48 6.73
C LYS A 72 -8.85 -1.00 7.05
N PRO A 73 -8.43 -1.84 6.08
CA PRO A 73 -8.04 -3.19 6.38
C PRO A 73 -6.70 -3.20 7.12
N PRO A 74 -6.37 -4.32 7.77
CA PRO A 74 -5.07 -4.44 8.40
C PRO A 74 -3.94 -4.26 7.39
N PRO A 75 -2.90 -3.46 7.70
CA PRO A 75 -1.80 -3.23 6.78
C PRO A 75 -0.94 -4.50 6.62
N LEU A 76 -0.18 -4.55 5.53
CA LEU A 76 0.84 -5.57 5.29
C LEU A 76 2.22 -4.92 5.43
N ILE A 77 3.08 -5.48 6.27
CA ILE A 77 4.47 -5.05 6.44
C ILE A 77 5.40 -6.16 5.96
N VAL A 78 6.29 -5.87 5.01
CA VAL A 78 7.21 -6.87 4.46
C VAL A 78 8.64 -6.57 4.90
N TYR A 79 9.25 -7.49 5.64
CA TYR A 79 10.62 -7.37 6.11
C TYR A 79 11.62 -8.05 5.17
N LYS A 80 12.84 -7.52 5.12
CA LYS A 80 13.97 -8.25 4.53
C LYS A 80 14.36 -9.45 5.40
N GLY A 81 14.32 -10.64 4.81
CA GLY A 81 14.72 -11.89 5.46
C GLY A 81 13.98 -13.11 4.92
N VAL A 82 14.25 -14.27 5.52
CA VAL A 82 13.55 -15.53 5.16
C VAL A 82 12.33 -15.77 6.06
N ASN A 83 12.41 -15.35 7.32
CA ASN A 83 11.36 -15.56 8.32
C ASN A 83 10.96 -14.22 8.96
N VAL A 84 9.70 -14.13 9.38
CA VAL A 84 9.25 -13.10 10.32
C VAL A 84 9.56 -13.59 11.73
N TRP A 85 10.26 -12.77 12.51
CA TRP A 85 10.61 -13.05 13.89
C TRP A 85 9.67 -12.28 14.82
N ASP A 86 9.31 -12.84 15.97
CA ASP A 86 8.37 -12.22 16.93
C ASP A 86 8.79 -10.80 17.33
N GLN A 87 10.09 -10.54 17.45
CA GLN A 87 10.66 -9.21 17.75
C GLN A 87 10.35 -8.14 16.69
N ARG A 88 9.99 -8.55 15.48
CA ARG A 88 9.60 -7.65 14.37
C ARG A 88 8.10 -7.46 14.28
N MET A 89 7.31 -8.19 15.08
CA MET A 89 5.88 -7.99 15.16
C MET A 89 5.59 -6.99 16.28
N ALA A 90 4.51 -6.21 16.11
CA ALA A 90 4.02 -5.41 17.22
C ALA A 90 3.62 -6.33 18.39
N HIS A 91 4.01 -5.96 19.61
CA HIS A 91 3.52 -6.64 20.81
C HIS A 91 1.98 -6.61 20.85
N GLU A 92 1.41 -7.63 21.48
CA GLU A 92 -0.04 -7.76 21.64
C GLU A 92 -0.65 -6.46 22.20
N GLY A 93 -1.71 -5.99 21.54
CA GLY A 93 -2.40 -4.74 21.90
C GLY A 93 -1.64 -3.43 21.59
N LYS A 94 -0.40 -3.49 21.08
CA LYS A 94 0.40 -2.29 20.76
C LYS A 94 0.48 -1.95 19.27
N GLY A 95 -0.03 -2.82 18.40
CA GLY A 95 -0.08 -2.62 16.95
C GLY A 95 -1.49 -2.38 16.42
N TYR A 96 -1.59 -2.01 15.14
CA TYR A 96 -2.89 -1.99 14.45
C TYR A 96 -3.45 -3.43 14.39
N PRO A 97 -4.70 -3.67 14.82
CA PRO A 97 -5.26 -5.02 14.89
C PRO A 97 -5.22 -5.76 13.56
N GLY A 98 -4.79 -7.03 13.60
CA GLY A 98 -4.73 -7.90 12.42
C GLY A 98 -3.63 -7.59 11.43
N THR A 99 -2.67 -6.69 11.76
CA THR A 99 -1.53 -6.37 10.88
C THR A 99 -0.85 -7.66 10.41
N VAL A 100 -0.67 -7.76 9.09
CA VAL A 100 -0.05 -8.91 8.45
C VAL A 100 1.43 -8.63 8.27
N TYR A 101 2.27 -9.59 8.64
CA TYR A 101 3.72 -9.50 8.46
C TYR A 101 4.17 -10.57 7.47
N ALA A 102 5.06 -10.19 6.55
CA ALA A 102 5.72 -11.10 5.64
C ALA A 102 7.23 -10.87 5.64
N ALA A 103 7.98 -11.85 5.13
CA ALA A 103 9.42 -11.73 4.93
C ALA A 103 9.78 -12.17 3.51
N THR A 104 10.57 -11.35 2.82
CA THR A 104 11.10 -11.65 1.49
C THR A 104 12.61 -11.48 1.49
N LYS A 105 13.33 -12.25 0.65
CA LYS A 105 14.80 -12.26 0.66
C LYS A 105 15.38 -10.87 0.39
N ASN A 106 14.76 -10.13 -0.52
CA ASN A 106 15.21 -8.79 -0.89
C ASN A 106 14.59 -7.67 -0.04
N GLY A 107 13.56 -7.97 0.76
CA GLY A 107 12.80 -6.98 1.53
C GLY A 107 11.85 -6.13 0.69
N TRP A 108 11.64 -6.51 -0.57
CA TRP A 108 10.66 -5.92 -1.47
C TRP A 108 9.39 -6.77 -1.50
N MET A 109 8.30 -6.19 -2.00
CA MET A 109 7.08 -6.96 -2.23
C MET A 109 7.31 -7.98 -3.35
N GLU A 110 6.91 -9.22 -3.11
CA GLU A 110 6.86 -10.27 -4.12
C GLU A 110 5.40 -10.56 -4.48
N THR A 111 5.14 -10.97 -5.72
CA THR A 111 3.79 -11.20 -6.25
C THR A 111 2.97 -12.18 -5.41
N GLU A 112 3.61 -13.24 -4.90
CA GLU A 112 2.97 -14.25 -4.06
C GLU A 112 2.53 -13.66 -2.70
N VAL A 113 3.35 -12.82 -2.09
CA VAL A 113 3.04 -12.16 -0.81
C VAL A 113 1.82 -11.26 -0.97
N PHE A 114 1.80 -10.44 -2.02
CA PHE A 114 0.65 -9.59 -2.30
C PHE A 114 -0.61 -10.40 -2.64
N THR A 115 -0.49 -11.45 -3.46
CA THR A 115 -1.62 -12.31 -3.82
C THR A 115 -2.23 -12.97 -2.57
N ASN A 116 -1.39 -13.50 -1.68
CA ASN A 116 -1.85 -14.08 -0.42
C ASN A 116 -2.54 -13.04 0.49
N TYR A 117 -1.99 -11.84 0.59
CA TYR A 117 -2.58 -10.75 1.36
C TYR A 117 -3.94 -10.31 0.78
N PHE A 118 -4.04 -10.19 -0.55
CA PHE A 118 -5.30 -9.87 -1.22
C PHE A 118 -6.38 -10.90 -0.90
N LEU A 119 -6.07 -12.18 -1.11
CA LEU A 119 -7.02 -13.28 -0.93
C LEU A 119 -7.45 -13.48 0.52
N LYS A 120 -6.51 -13.40 1.47
CA LYS A 120 -6.77 -13.74 2.89
C LYS A 120 -7.24 -12.56 3.71
N THR A 121 -6.81 -11.35 3.39
CA THR A 121 -7.03 -10.17 4.24
C THR A 121 -7.93 -9.14 3.56
N ILE A 122 -7.63 -8.75 2.32
CA ILE A 122 -8.42 -7.72 1.62
C ILE A 122 -9.85 -8.22 1.36
N LEU A 123 -10.01 -9.40 0.73
CA LEU A 123 -11.34 -9.95 0.43
C LEU A 123 -12.19 -10.11 1.70
N ARG A 124 -11.59 -10.61 2.79
CA ARG A 124 -12.28 -10.75 4.07
C ARG A 124 -12.70 -9.41 4.66
N THR A 125 -11.89 -8.37 4.50
CA THR A 125 -12.20 -7.04 5.06
C THR A 125 -13.27 -6.30 4.25
N ILE A 126 -13.21 -6.40 2.92
CA ILE A 126 -14.23 -5.84 2.03
C ILE A 126 -15.60 -6.50 2.31
N GLY A 127 -15.59 -7.76 2.76
CA GLY A 127 -16.80 -8.51 3.11
C GLY A 127 -17.59 -8.91 1.88
N GLU A 128 -18.91 -8.88 1.98
CA GLU A 128 -19.84 -9.33 0.92
C GLU A 128 -20.35 -8.19 0.03
N GLN A 129 -19.95 -6.94 0.30
CA GLN A 129 -20.41 -5.79 -0.47
C GLN A 129 -19.91 -5.85 -1.91
N ARG A 130 -20.81 -5.78 -2.90
CA ARG A 130 -20.49 -5.81 -4.34
C ARG A 130 -21.41 -4.88 -5.14
N PRO A 131 -20.96 -4.33 -6.29
CA PRO A 131 -19.59 -4.37 -6.81
C PRO A 131 -18.64 -3.49 -6.00
N VAL A 132 -17.32 -3.70 -6.16
CA VAL A 132 -16.28 -2.93 -5.47
C VAL A 132 -15.26 -2.42 -6.47
N LEU A 133 -14.82 -1.17 -6.28
CA LEU A 133 -13.77 -0.55 -7.06
C LEU A 133 -12.52 -0.41 -6.19
N ILE A 134 -11.39 -0.96 -6.66
CA ILE A 134 -10.07 -0.76 -6.05
C ILE A 134 -9.23 0.06 -7.03
N THR A 135 -8.89 1.27 -6.64
CA THR A 135 -7.88 2.08 -7.31
C THR A 135 -6.51 1.72 -6.75
N GLN A 136 -5.58 1.31 -7.61
CA GLN A 136 -4.29 0.77 -7.20
C GLN A 136 -3.14 1.45 -7.95
N THR A 137 -2.09 1.88 -7.23
CA THR A 137 -0.82 2.23 -7.88
C THR A 137 -0.02 0.99 -8.25
N SER A 138 0.81 1.12 -9.28
CA SER A 138 1.75 0.07 -9.69
C SER A 138 2.68 -0.28 -8.53
N VAL A 139 2.44 -1.43 -7.91
CA VAL A 139 3.32 -2.04 -6.93
C VAL A 139 4.60 -2.45 -7.64
N THR A 140 5.75 -2.06 -7.11
CA THR A 140 7.03 -2.41 -7.72
C THR A 140 7.45 -3.78 -7.21
N TYR A 141 7.28 -4.80 -8.04
CA TYR A 141 7.78 -6.15 -7.78
C TYR A 141 9.18 -6.29 -8.39
N ASP A 142 10.15 -6.80 -7.65
CA ASP A 142 11.44 -7.27 -8.20
C ASP A 142 12.21 -6.28 -9.10
N GLY A 143 12.07 -4.97 -8.88
CA GLY A 143 12.75 -3.93 -9.67
C GLY A 143 12.29 -3.79 -11.12
N HIS A 144 11.23 -4.50 -11.53
CA HIS A 144 10.55 -4.32 -12.81
C HIS A 144 9.11 -3.88 -12.58
N SER A 145 8.70 -2.82 -13.27
CA SER A 145 7.30 -2.41 -13.27
C SER A 145 6.43 -3.51 -13.87
N THR A 146 5.57 -4.06 -13.01
CA THR A 146 4.27 -4.70 -13.28
C THR A 146 4.24 -6.14 -13.78
N HIS A 147 3.59 -7.02 -12.99
CA HIS A 147 2.41 -7.82 -13.38
C HIS A 147 1.57 -8.09 -12.12
N ILE A 148 0.33 -7.58 -12.06
CA ILE A 148 -0.67 -8.16 -11.16
C ILE A 148 -0.82 -9.62 -11.61
N SER A 149 -0.75 -10.58 -10.68
CA SER A 149 -0.86 -11.99 -11.05
C SER A 149 -2.20 -12.26 -11.74
N LEU A 150 -2.18 -13.09 -12.78
CA LEU A 150 -3.41 -13.49 -13.48
C LEU A 150 -4.43 -14.09 -12.50
N ALA A 151 -3.96 -14.89 -11.54
CA ALA A 151 -4.78 -15.46 -10.48
C ALA A 151 -5.48 -14.39 -9.62
N LEU A 152 -4.82 -13.26 -9.32
CA LEU A 152 -5.44 -12.16 -8.59
C LEU A 152 -6.52 -11.49 -9.44
N ILE A 153 -6.25 -11.26 -10.73
CA ILE A 153 -7.22 -10.65 -11.66
C ILE A 153 -8.45 -11.55 -11.81
N GLU A 154 -8.25 -12.84 -12.07
CA GLU A 154 -9.34 -13.82 -12.19
C GLU A 154 -10.18 -13.86 -10.92
N ARG A 155 -9.52 -13.87 -9.75
CA ARG A 155 -10.26 -13.86 -8.49
C ARG A 155 -11.00 -12.54 -8.26
N ALA A 156 -10.41 -11.40 -8.58
CA ALA A 156 -11.08 -10.10 -8.48
C ALA A 156 -12.33 -10.06 -9.36
N ILE A 157 -12.26 -10.57 -10.59
CA ILE A 157 -13.41 -10.68 -11.50
C ILE A 157 -14.50 -11.59 -10.91
N GLN A 158 -14.13 -12.78 -10.41
CA GLN A 158 -15.08 -13.71 -9.77
C GLN A 158 -15.79 -13.07 -8.56
N GLU A 159 -15.06 -12.24 -7.83
CA GLU A 159 -15.57 -11.51 -6.69
C GLU A 159 -16.24 -10.20 -7.09
N ASN A 160 -16.51 -9.88 -8.36
CA ASN A 160 -17.10 -8.59 -8.78
C ASN A 160 -16.35 -7.35 -8.22
N ILE A 161 -15.02 -7.43 -8.24
CA ILE A 161 -14.07 -6.38 -7.88
C ILE A 161 -13.41 -5.87 -9.16
N THR A 162 -13.60 -4.59 -9.47
CA THR A 162 -12.90 -3.91 -10.54
C THR A 162 -11.63 -3.26 -9.99
N ILE A 163 -10.48 -3.62 -10.57
CA ILE A 163 -9.19 -3.00 -10.23
C ILE A 163 -8.85 -1.98 -11.30
N LEU A 164 -8.80 -0.71 -10.92
CA LEU A 164 -8.37 0.38 -11.79
C LEU A 164 -6.94 0.78 -11.45
N LYS A 165 -6.03 0.53 -12.39
CA LYS A 165 -4.60 0.85 -12.24
C LYS A 165 -4.37 2.34 -12.48
N LEU A 166 -3.61 2.97 -11.59
CA LEU A 166 -3.20 4.36 -11.75
C LEU A 166 -2.08 4.48 -12.79
N PRO A 167 -2.04 5.59 -13.56
CA PRO A 167 -1.03 5.75 -14.59
C PRO A 167 0.37 5.82 -13.96
N PRO A 168 1.39 5.27 -14.64
CA PRO A 168 2.75 5.25 -14.10
C PRO A 168 3.26 6.68 -13.83
N HIS A 169 4.10 6.82 -12.81
CA HIS A 169 4.71 8.09 -12.37
C HIS A 169 3.70 9.16 -11.90
N THR A 170 2.43 8.83 -11.67
CA THR A 170 1.40 9.77 -11.21
C THR A 170 1.15 9.80 -9.72
N SER A 171 1.86 9.00 -8.94
CA SER A 171 1.50 8.77 -7.53
C SER A 171 1.40 10.06 -6.71
N HIS A 172 2.40 10.94 -6.85
CA HIS A 172 2.47 12.25 -6.18
C HIS A 172 1.34 13.24 -6.52
N LEU A 173 0.53 12.99 -7.56
CA LEU A 173 -0.60 13.84 -7.96
C LEU A 173 -1.94 13.12 -7.87
N LEU A 174 -1.96 11.80 -8.09
CA LEU A 174 -3.19 11.03 -8.22
C LEU A 174 -3.48 10.09 -7.06
N GLN A 175 -2.50 9.74 -6.20
CA GLN A 175 -2.79 8.88 -5.05
C GLN A 175 -3.46 9.65 -3.92
N PRO A 176 -4.73 9.33 -3.58
CA PRO A 176 -5.35 9.86 -2.37
C PRO A 176 -4.53 9.51 -1.12
N LEU A 177 -3.95 8.30 -1.07
CA LEU A 177 -3.10 7.88 0.05
C LEU A 177 -1.84 8.74 0.20
N ASP A 178 -1.09 9.03 -0.88
CA ASP A 178 0.08 9.91 -0.80
C ASP A 178 -0.29 11.34 -0.35
N LEU A 179 -1.39 11.88 -0.91
CA LEU A 179 -1.79 13.27 -0.68
C LEU A 179 -2.39 13.49 0.72
N ALA A 180 -3.19 12.56 1.21
CA ALA A 180 -3.98 12.74 2.43
C ALA A 180 -3.51 11.89 3.62
N VAL A 181 -2.98 10.69 3.41
CA VAL A 181 -2.77 9.70 4.48
C VAL A 181 -1.31 9.52 4.84
N PHE A 182 -0.41 9.38 3.87
CA PHE A 182 0.98 9.02 4.13
C PHE A 182 1.77 10.13 4.81
N LYS A 183 1.51 11.40 4.46
CA LYS A 183 2.17 12.54 5.13
C LYS A 183 1.92 12.57 6.65
N PRO A 184 0.66 12.59 7.14
CA PRO A 184 0.41 12.56 8.59
C PRO A 184 0.82 11.21 9.22
N PHE A 185 0.69 10.10 8.50
CA PHE A 185 1.11 8.78 8.98
C PHE A 185 2.62 8.73 9.26
N LYS A 186 3.46 9.10 8.29
CA LYS A 186 4.92 9.14 8.43
C LYS A 186 5.36 10.12 9.51
N THR A 187 4.70 11.28 9.60
CA THR A 187 5.00 12.27 10.65
C THR A 187 4.82 11.67 12.05
N LYS A 188 3.73 10.93 12.29
CA LYS A 188 3.49 10.26 13.58
C LYS A 188 4.44 9.08 13.80
N TRP A 189 4.71 8.31 12.76
CA TRP A 189 5.63 7.18 12.79
C TRP A 189 7.04 7.64 13.22
N ASP A 190 7.56 8.68 12.59
CA ASP A 190 8.87 9.27 12.90
C ASP A 190 8.91 9.89 14.29
N PHE A 191 7.80 10.45 14.79
CA PHE A 191 7.73 11.08 16.11
C PHE A 191 7.74 10.05 17.26
N HIS A 192 7.07 8.90 17.09
CA HIS A 192 6.94 7.89 18.16
C HIS A 192 8.26 7.20 18.53
N GLY A 193 9.27 7.19 17.68
CA GLY A 193 10.59 6.67 18.07
C GLY A 193 11.52 7.68 18.73
N ILE A 194 11.07 8.92 18.94
CA ILE A 194 11.80 9.93 19.70
C ILE A 194 11.31 9.96 21.17
N GLY A 195 10.08 9.51 21.43
CA GLY A 195 9.41 9.64 22.74
C GLY A 195 9.34 8.38 23.62
N SER A 196 10.05 7.31 23.27
CA SER A 196 10.10 6.04 24.04
C SER A 196 11.46 5.79 24.72
N MET A 197 12.14 6.86 25.14
CA MET A 197 13.23 6.83 26.12
C MET A 197 12.74 7.18 27.51
#